data_AF-A0A6I4Z4R5-F1
#
_entry.id   AF-A0A6I4Z4R5-F1
#
_cell.length_a   1.000
_cell.length_b   1.000
_cell.length_c   1.000
_cell.angle_alpha   90.00
_cell.angle_beta   90.00
_cell.angle_gamma   90.00
#
_symmetry.space_group_name_H-M   'P 1'
#
loop_
_entity.id
_entity.type
_entity.pdbx_description
1 polymer ?
#
loop_
_entity_poly.entity_id
_entity_poly.type
_entity_poly.pdbx_seq_one_letter_code
_entity_poly.pdbx_strand_id
1 'polypeptide(L)'
;MVRALLAHFFLVTIHPFGDGNGRVSRLVEAAILYEGGYNIHGFYGLSNYFYRNGDDYKKRLQECRRVQPFDMVPFVVFGLHGFEAELEGINNFIKTKMNRLVYRDTITNALRQRVSKRRHLLNAREYQLLRFLLEETDPQDPFSEVPSERIRLDDLVNSPYVRSTYRDVTNRTFRRELTRLAELGFIVFDHLPESGEYTVQIDFGAIERDFGYEPARE
;
A
#
# COMPACT_ATOMS: atom_id res chain seq x y z
N MET A 1 2.96 -23.92 -9.59
CA MET A 1 1.84 -23.63 -8.67
C MET A 1 1.05 -24.87 -8.24
N VAL A 2 0.28 -25.53 -9.12
CA VAL A 2 -0.61 -26.64 -8.73
C VAL A 2 0.14 -27.75 -7.98
N ARG A 3 1.36 -28.11 -8.43
CA ARG A 3 2.23 -29.06 -7.73
C ARG A 3 2.54 -28.66 -6.28
N ALA A 4 2.75 -27.37 -6.00
CA ALA A 4 3.02 -26.87 -4.66
C ALA A 4 1.79 -27.00 -3.75
N LEU A 5 0.61 -26.63 -4.26
CA LEU A 5 -0.67 -26.76 -3.55
C LEU A 5 -1.01 -28.23 -3.28
N LEU A 6 -0.79 -29.12 -4.25
CA LEU A 6 -0.99 -30.56 -4.05
C LEU A 6 -0.01 -31.12 -3.02
N ALA A 7 1.27 -30.75 -3.08
CA ALA A 7 2.26 -31.16 -2.08
C ALA A 7 1.87 -30.68 -0.68
N HIS A 8 1.41 -29.43 -0.54
CA HIS A 8 0.88 -28.90 0.71
C HIS A 8 -0.30 -29.76 1.19
N PHE A 9 -1.31 -29.97 0.34
CA PHE A 9 -2.50 -30.75 0.67
C PHE A 9 -2.14 -32.14 1.18
N PHE A 10 -1.28 -32.86 0.45
CA PHE A 10 -0.90 -34.22 0.81
C PHE A 10 -0.07 -34.28 2.10
N LEU A 11 0.88 -33.35 2.32
CA LEU A 11 1.67 -33.34 3.54
C LEU A 11 0.82 -33.07 4.79
N VAL A 12 -0.12 -32.12 4.72
CA VAL A 12 -1.05 -31.84 5.82
C VAL A 12 -2.05 -32.99 6.02
N THR A 13 -2.30 -33.80 4.98
CA THR A 13 -3.25 -34.93 5.04
C THR A 13 -2.60 -36.21 5.57
N ILE A 14 -1.39 -36.52 5.14
CA ILE A 14 -0.61 -37.67 5.61
C ILE A 14 -0.18 -37.44 7.07
N HIS A 15 0.13 -36.18 7.43
CA HIS A 15 0.55 -35.79 8.77
C HIS A 15 1.73 -36.64 9.33
N PRO A 16 2.87 -36.72 8.60
CA PRO A 16 3.93 -37.70 8.89
C PRO A 16 4.78 -37.38 10.14
N PHE A 17 4.69 -36.17 10.70
CA PHE A 17 5.49 -35.75 11.85
C PHE A 17 4.65 -35.67 13.13
N GLY A 18 5.30 -35.80 14.30
CA GLY A 18 4.62 -35.65 15.60
C GLY A 18 4.12 -34.22 15.87
N ASP A 19 4.85 -33.21 15.39
CA ASP A 19 4.45 -31.79 15.39
C ASP A 19 5.05 -31.11 14.14
N GLY A 20 4.50 -29.96 13.76
CA GLY A 20 5.08 -29.10 12.74
C GLY A 20 4.63 -29.41 11.32
N ASN A 21 3.69 -30.33 11.11
CA ASN A 21 3.20 -30.69 9.77
C ASN A 21 2.77 -29.46 8.95
N GLY A 22 2.05 -28.51 9.55
CA GLY A 22 1.66 -27.27 8.87
C GLY A 22 2.86 -26.38 8.50
N ARG A 23 3.90 -26.32 9.34
CA ARG A 23 5.13 -25.56 9.07
C ARG A 23 5.93 -26.19 7.94
N VAL A 24 6.12 -27.51 7.98
CA VAL A 24 6.83 -28.27 6.94
C VAL A 24 6.07 -28.21 5.61
N SER A 25 4.74 -28.31 5.63
CA SER A 25 3.93 -28.24 4.41
C SER A 25 4.07 -26.90 3.70
N ARG A 26 4.05 -25.79 4.47
CA ARG A 26 4.32 -24.44 3.94
C ARG A 26 5.74 -24.28 3.41
N LEU A 27 6.73 -24.86 4.09
CA LEU A 27 8.12 -24.81 3.65
C LEU A 27 8.33 -25.56 2.32
N VAL A 28 7.75 -26.75 2.19
CA VAL A 28 7.81 -27.54 0.94
C VAL A 28 7.05 -26.84 -0.18
N GLU A 29 5.87 -26.30 0.10
CA GLU A 29 5.11 -25.48 -0.84
C GLU A 29 5.94 -24.29 -1.35
N ALA A 30 6.55 -23.53 -0.44
CA ALA A 30 7.39 -22.40 -0.77
C ALA A 30 8.61 -22.81 -1.60
N ALA A 31 9.25 -23.95 -1.28
CA ALA A 31 10.38 -24.47 -2.03
C ALA A 31 10.00 -24.85 -3.47
N ILE A 32 8.86 -25.51 -3.68
CA ILE A 32 8.37 -25.87 -5.02
C ILE A 32 8.01 -24.62 -5.82
N LEU A 33 7.43 -23.59 -5.18
CA LEU A 33 7.16 -22.31 -5.82
C LEU A 33 8.46 -21.61 -6.23
N TYR A 34 9.45 -21.59 -5.34
CA TYR A 34 10.77 -21.01 -5.59
C TYR A 34 11.50 -21.66 -6.77
N GLU A 35 11.53 -23.00 -6.81
CA GLU A 35 12.09 -23.75 -7.94
C GLU A 35 11.36 -23.44 -9.25
N GLY A 36 10.06 -23.18 -9.19
CA GLY A 36 9.25 -22.74 -10.32
C GLY A 36 9.43 -21.28 -10.74
N GLY A 37 10.36 -20.54 -10.13
CA GLY A 37 10.61 -19.13 -10.42
C GLY A 37 9.59 -18.16 -9.79
N TYR A 38 8.73 -18.65 -8.91
CA TYR A 38 7.84 -17.80 -8.12
C TYR A 38 8.55 -17.34 -6.85
N ASN A 39 8.31 -16.11 -6.42
CA ASN A 39 8.89 -15.55 -5.19
C ASN A 39 10.44 -15.52 -5.15
N ILE A 40 11.10 -15.26 -6.28
CA ILE A 40 12.58 -15.20 -6.42
C ILE A 40 13.28 -14.22 -5.46
N HIS A 41 12.55 -13.26 -4.91
CA HIS A 41 13.07 -12.24 -4.02
C HIS A 41 12.52 -12.34 -2.58
N GLY A 42 11.80 -13.42 -2.25
CA GLY A 42 11.32 -13.69 -0.89
C GLY A 42 10.20 -12.77 -0.40
N PHE A 43 9.48 -12.10 -1.31
CA PHE A 43 8.45 -11.12 -0.99
C PHE A 43 7.10 -11.72 -0.53
N TYR A 44 6.76 -12.98 -0.85
CA TYR A 44 5.43 -13.53 -0.56
C TYR A 44 5.40 -15.02 -0.28
N GLY A 45 4.47 -15.41 0.58
CA GLY A 45 4.11 -16.80 0.77
C GLY A 45 2.61 -16.93 0.86
N LEU A 46 2.05 -17.93 0.18
CA LEU A 46 0.67 -18.40 0.36
C LEU A 46 0.30 -18.64 1.83
N SER A 47 1.32 -18.83 2.67
CA SER A 47 1.21 -18.87 4.13
C SER A 47 0.48 -17.67 4.73
N ASN A 48 0.71 -16.45 4.24
CA ASN A 48 0.04 -15.25 4.74
C ASN A 48 -1.45 -15.29 4.41
N TYR A 49 -1.77 -15.60 3.15
CA TYR A 49 -3.16 -15.79 2.72
C TYR A 49 -3.87 -16.90 3.51
N PHE A 50 -3.23 -18.05 3.72
CA PHE A 50 -3.80 -19.14 4.53
C PHE A 50 -3.97 -18.76 6.00
N TYR A 51 -3.08 -17.93 6.54
CA TYR A 51 -3.19 -17.42 7.90
C TYR A 51 -4.38 -16.46 8.05
N ARG A 52 -4.51 -15.49 7.14
CA ARG A 52 -5.65 -14.55 7.12
C ARG A 52 -6.99 -15.26 6.87
N ASN A 53 -6.99 -16.34 6.09
CA ASN A 53 -8.18 -17.12 5.73
C ASN A 53 -8.22 -18.49 6.42
N GLY A 54 -7.82 -18.54 7.70
CA GLY A 54 -7.61 -19.81 8.42
C GLY A 54 -8.83 -20.73 8.49
N ASP A 55 -10.03 -20.17 8.60
CA ASP A 55 -11.27 -20.95 8.67
C ASP A 55 -11.64 -21.54 7.30
N ASP A 56 -11.54 -20.75 6.23
CA ASP A 56 -11.81 -21.25 4.89
C ASP A 56 -10.75 -22.27 4.45
N TYR A 57 -9.48 -22.04 4.78
CA TYR A 57 -8.39 -23.01 4.60
C TYR A 57 -8.73 -24.38 5.23
N LYS A 58 -9.15 -24.40 6.51
CA LYS A 58 -9.55 -25.65 7.20
C LYS A 58 -10.77 -26.28 6.54
N LYS A 59 -11.76 -25.47 6.17
CA LYS A 59 -12.99 -25.92 5.51
C LYS A 59 -12.68 -26.61 4.17
N ARG A 60 -11.85 -25.99 3.31
CA ARG A 60 -11.44 -26.59 2.02
C ARG A 60 -10.68 -27.89 2.22
N LEU A 61 -9.76 -27.95 3.19
CA LEU A 61 -9.07 -29.19 3.52
C LEU A 61 -10.02 -30.32 3.92
N GLN A 62 -11.00 -30.02 4.78
CA GLN A 62 -12.00 -31.00 5.20
C GLN A 62 -12.90 -31.43 4.05
N GLU A 63 -13.33 -30.48 3.22
CA GLU A 63 -14.14 -30.72 2.02
C GLU A 63 -13.44 -31.72 1.08
N CYS A 64 -12.17 -31.48 0.74
CA CYS A 64 -11.41 -32.36 -0.14
C CYS A 64 -11.21 -33.77 0.43
N ARG A 65 -11.19 -33.92 1.77
CA ARG A 65 -10.97 -35.20 2.47
C ARG A 65 -12.22 -36.05 2.62
N ARG A 66 -13.42 -35.51 2.33
CA ARG A 66 -14.71 -36.21 2.53
C ARG A 66 -14.97 -37.33 1.53
N VAL A 67 -14.38 -37.25 0.34
CA VAL A 67 -14.64 -38.19 -0.76
C VAL A 67 -13.37 -38.94 -1.16
N GLN A 68 -13.54 -40.15 -1.69
CA GLN A 68 -12.46 -40.95 -2.28
C GLN A 68 -12.81 -41.31 -3.74
N PRO A 69 -11.91 -41.09 -4.72
CA PRO A 69 -10.62 -40.41 -4.56
C PRO A 69 -10.79 -38.95 -4.10
N PHE A 70 -9.77 -38.39 -3.43
CA PHE A 70 -9.82 -37.01 -2.94
C PHE A 70 -10.17 -36.03 -4.08
N ASP A 71 -11.17 -35.19 -3.86
CA ASP A 71 -11.45 -34.05 -4.75
C ASP A 71 -10.67 -32.84 -4.24
N MET A 72 -9.50 -32.59 -4.83
CA MET A 72 -8.59 -31.51 -4.42
C MET A 72 -8.89 -30.17 -5.10
N VAL A 73 -9.86 -30.13 -6.02
CA VAL A 73 -10.19 -28.91 -6.78
C VAL A 73 -10.53 -27.73 -5.85
N PRO A 74 -11.36 -27.89 -4.80
CA PRO A 74 -11.68 -26.77 -3.91
C PRO A 74 -10.45 -26.16 -3.22
N PHE A 75 -9.50 -27.00 -2.78
CA PHE A 75 -8.26 -26.53 -2.15
C PHE A 75 -7.32 -25.86 -3.15
N VAL A 76 -7.19 -26.42 -4.35
CA VAL A 76 -6.34 -25.84 -5.40
C VAL A 76 -6.89 -24.49 -5.85
N VAL A 77 -8.19 -24.36 -6.08
CA VAL A 77 -8.83 -23.08 -6.46
C VAL A 77 -8.65 -22.04 -5.37
N PHE A 78 -8.87 -22.40 -4.09
CA PHE A 78 -8.61 -21.52 -2.96
C PHE A 78 -7.16 -21.02 -2.92
N GLY A 79 -6.19 -21.92 -3.13
CA GLY A 79 -4.78 -21.55 -3.22
C GLY A 79 -4.43 -20.65 -4.40
N LEU A 80 -5.07 -20.84 -5.56
CA LEU A 80 -4.87 -19.98 -6.73
C LEU A 80 -5.39 -18.56 -6.50
N HIS A 81 -6.56 -18.39 -5.90
CA HIS A 81 -7.06 -17.07 -5.49
C HIS A 81 -6.16 -16.41 -4.46
N GLY A 82 -5.64 -17.20 -3.51
CA GLY A 82 -4.66 -16.69 -2.55
C GLY A 82 -3.40 -16.16 -3.22
N PHE A 83 -2.93 -16.86 -4.24
CA PHE A 83 -1.74 -16.44 -4.98
C PHE A 83 -1.98 -15.17 -5.79
N GLU A 84 -3.12 -15.07 -6.46
CA GLU A 84 -3.56 -13.86 -7.18
C GLU A 84 -3.59 -12.65 -6.23
N ALA A 85 -4.25 -12.79 -5.08
CA ALA A 85 -4.35 -11.72 -4.08
C ALA A 85 -2.97 -11.28 -3.53
N GLU A 86 -2.06 -12.22 -3.27
CA GLU A 86 -0.71 -11.90 -2.80
C GLU A 86 0.11 -11.15 -3.88
N LEU A 87 -0.02 -11.53 -5.16
CA LEU A 87 0.63 -10.83 -6.26
C LEU A 87 0.08 -9.42 -6.46
N GLU A 88 -1.23 -9.25 -6.37
CA GLU A 88 -1.86 -7.93 -6.44
C GLU A 88 -1.39 -7.02 -5.29
N GLY A 89 -1.35 -7.55 -4.06
CA GLY A 89 -0.83 -6.83 -2.90
C GLY A 89 0.60 -6.33 -3.13
N ILE A 90 1.49 -7.19 -3.64
CA ILE A 90 2.87 -6.79 -3.96
C ILE A 90 2.92 -5.72 -5.03
N ASN A 91 2.15 -5.88 -6.11
CA ASN A 91 2.14 -4.91 -7.19
C ASN A 91 1.70 -3.54 -6.67
N ASN A 92 0.67 -3.50 -5.83
CA ASN A 92 0.17 -2.27 -5.21
C ASN A 92 1.20 -1.67 -4.24
N PHE A 93 1.90 -2.49 -3.46
CA PHE A 93 2.97 -2.03 -2.58
C PHE A 93 4.14 -1.40 -3.36
N ILE A 94 4.64 -2.09 -4.40
CA ILE A 94 5.75 -1.59 -5.23
C ILE A 94 5.34 -0.28 -5.89
N LYS A 95 4.16 -0.23 -6.52
CA LYS A 95 3.62 1.01 -7.10
C LYS A 95 3.55 2.13 -6.08
N THR A 96 3.02 1.87 -4.88
CA THR A 96 2.92 2.88 -3.83
C THR A 96 4.29 3.38 -3.39
N LYS A 97 5.26 2.49 -3.13
CA LYS A 97 6.61 2.90 -2.73
C LYS A 97 7.34 3.65 -3.86
N MET A 98 7.19 3.22 -5.11
CA MET A 98 7.72 3.93 -6.28
C MET A 98 7.11 5.33 -6.42
N ASN A 99 5.78 5.43 -6.37
CA ASN A 99 5.09 6.72 -6.44
C ASN A 99 5.55 7.66 -5.33
N ARG A 100 5.75 7.16 -4.10
CA ARG A 100 6.25 7.97 -2.98
C ARG A 100 7.70 8.42 -3.20
N LEU A 101 8.55 7.59 -3.78
CA LEU A 101 9.91 7.98 -4.14
C LEU A 101 9.92 9.08 -5.21
N VAL A 102 9.13 8.91 -6.28
CA VAL A 102 9.00 9.92 -7.33
C VAL A 102 8.40 11.20 -6.77
N TYR A 103 7.37 11.09 -5.93
CA TYR A 103 6.73 12.23 -5.26
C TYR A 103 7.71 13.06 -4.43
N ARG A 104 8.67 12.44 -3.73
CA ARG A 104 9.75 13.16 -3.00
C ARG A 104 10.58 14.04 -3.94
N ASP A 105 10.88 13.53 -5.13
CA ASP A 105 11.59 14.31 -6.13
C ASP A 105 10.68 15.41 -6.70
N THR A 106 9.43 15.10 -7.02
CA THR A 106 8.42 16.06 -7.49
C THR A 106 8.26 17.25 -6.55
N ILE A 107 8.07 17.03 -5.23
CA ILE A 107 7.93 18.14 -4.27
C ILE A 107 9.22 18.97 -4.15
N THR A 108 10.39 18.32 -4.31
CA THR A 108 11.69 19.00 -4.26
C THR A 108 11.89 19.88 -5.50
N ASN A 109 11.50 19.37 -6.67
CA ASN A 109 11.53 20.13 -7.93
C ASN A 109 10.51 21.27 -7.90
N ALA A 110 9.31 21.05 -7.36
CA ALA A 110 8.28 22.06 -7.21
C ALA A 110 8.68 23.19 -6.22
N LEU A 111 9.50 22.89 -5.21
CA LEU A 111 10.11 23.93 -4.37
C LEU A 111 11.10 24.79 -5.15
N ARG A 112 11.85 24.20 -6.09
CA ARG A 112 12.87 24.89 -6.90
C ARG A 112 12.25 25.64 -8.09
N GLN A 113 11.16 25.13 -8.65
CA GLN A 113 10.49 25.70 -9.81
C GLN A 113 9.92 27.08 -9.51
N ARG A 114 10.14 28.04 -10.42
CA ARG A 114 9.57 29.38 -10.35
C ARG A 114 8.34 29.48 -11.26
N VAL A 115 7.26 30.04 -10.72
CA VAL A 115 6.04 30.39 -11.48
C VAL A 115 5.97 31.89 -11.78
N SER A 116 6.81 32.70 -11.12
CA SER A 116 7.01 34.11 -11.45
C SER A 116 8.38 34.58 -10.95
N LYS A 117 8.79 35.81 -11.32
CA LYS A 117 10.03 36.43 -10.84
C LYS A 117 10.20 36.42 -9.31
N ARG A 118 9.09 36.38 -8.56
CA ARG A 118 9.10 36.46 -7.09
C ARG A 118 8.54 35.22 -6.40
N ARG A 119 8.02 34.23 -7.14
CA ARG A 119 7.25 33.12 -6.55
C ARG A 119 7.69 31.77 -7.10
N HIS A 120 7.98 30.87 -6.18
CA HIS A 120 8.17 29.44 -6.45
C HIS A 120 6.82 28.71 -6.52
N LEU A 121 6.78 27.59 -7.23
CA LEU A 121 5.57 26.76 -7.33
C LEU A 121 5.14 26.33 -5.93
N LEU A 122 6.04 25.78 -5.13
CA LEU A 122 5.83 25.60 -3.70
C LEU A 122 6.62 26.61 -2.89
N ASN A 123 6.01 27.14 -1.83
CA ASN A 123 6.74 27.85 -0.79
C ASN A 123 7.31 26.86 0.26
N ALA A 124 8.19 27.35 1.14
CA ALA A 124 8.84 26.51 2.15
C ALA A 124 7.84 25.80 3.08
N ARG A 125 6.76 26.47 3.52
CA ARG A 125 5.74 25.83 4.39
C ARG A 125 4.94 24.77 3.65
N GLU A 126 4.53 25.05 2.41
CA GLU A 126 3.83 24.07 1.57
C GLU A 126 4.70 22.81 1.36
N TYR A 127 5.99 22.97 1.02
CA TYR A 127 6.93 21.85 0.90
C TYR A 127 7.06 21.05 2.21
N GLN A 128 7.21 21.74 3.34
CA GLN A 128 7.34 21.11 4.65
C GLN A 128 6.06 20.38 5.07
N LEU A 129 4.89 20.90 4.74
CA LEU A 129 3.62 20.23 4.97
C LEU A 129 3.50 18.96 4.13
N LEU A 130 3.84 19.00 2.84
CA LEU A 130 3.81 17.82 1.98
C LEU A 130 4.79 16.74 2.43
N ARG A 131 5.97 17.13 2.94
CA ARG A 131 6.93 16.18 3.52
C ARG A 131 6.38 15.47 4.75
N PHE A 132 5.77 16.24 5.66
CA PHE A 132 5.11 15.69 6.83
C PHE A 132 3.98 14.73 6.43
N LEU A 133 3.09 15.15 5.52
CA LEU A 133 2.02 14.29 5.02
C LEU A 133 2.56 13.04 4.36
N LEU A 134 3.64 13.14 3.59
CA LEU A 134 4.27 11.98 3.00
C LEU A 134 4.71 11.02 4.11
N GLU A 135 5.45 11.48 5.11
CA GLU A 135 5.95 10.63 6.22
C GLU A 135 4.82 9.99 7.04
N GLU A 136 3.82 10.77 7.46
CA GLU A 136 2.70 10.28 8.28
C GLU A 136 1.77 9.32 7.53
N THR A 137 1.74 9.36 6.20
CA THR A 137 0.89 8.49 5.37
C THR A 137 1.65 7.29 4.78
N ASP A 138 2.81 6.92 5.35
CA ASP A 138 3.58 5.77 4.86
C ASP A 138 2.83 4.44 5.14
N PRO A 139 2.72 3.54 4.15
CA PRO A 139 2.11 2.23 4.35
C PRO A 139 2.86 1.43 5.41
N GLN A 140 2.14 1.02 6.45
CA GLN A 140 2.63 0.05 7.44
C GLN A 140 2.52 -1.39 6.94
N ASP A 141 1.43 -1.72 6.21
CA ASP A 141 1.19 -3.05 5.65
C ASP A 141 1.13 -3.03 4.11
N PRO A 142 2.06 -3.71 3.40
CA PRO A 142 2.04 -3.86 1.95
C PRO A 142 0.81 -4.58 1.38
N PHE A 143 0.09 -5.36 2.21
CA PHE A 143 -1.09 -6.13 1.81
C PHE A 143 -2.40 -5.46 2.22
N SER A 144 -2.35 -4.23 2.75
CA SER A 144 -3.56 -3.44 2.99
C SER A 144 -4.21 -3.03 1.66
N GLU A 145 -5.53 -3.15 1.57
CA GLU A 145 -6.32 -2.60 0.46
C GLU A 145 -6.17 -1.07 0.35
N VAL A 146 -5.81 -0.42 1.45
CA VAL A 146 -5.55 1.02 1.54
C VAL A 146 -4.10 1.21 2.02
N PRO A 147 -3.12 1.24 1.11
CA PRO A 147 -1.71 1.29 1.50
C PRO A 147 -1.32 2.66 2.07
N SER A 148 -1.91 3.78 1.62
CA SER A 148 -1.64 5.09 2.22
C SER A 148 -2.67 5.43 3.28
N GLU A 149 -2.19 5.67 4.51
CA GLU A 149 -3.06 6.13 5.59
C GLU A 149 -3.64 7.51 5.26
N ARG A 150 -4.87 7.75 5.71
CA ARG A 150 -5.54 9.04 5.58
C ARG A 150 -5.52 9.74 6.93
N ILE A 151 -5.24 11.04 6.93
CA ILE A 151 -5.24 11.83 8.16
C ILE A 151 -6.54 12.62 8.21
N ARG A 152 -7.26 12.55 9.33
CA ARG A 152 -8.43 13.44 9.52
C ARG A 152 -7.96 14.89 9.52
N LEU A 153 -8.71 15.77 8.87
CA LEU A 153 -8.35 17.17 8.73
C LEU A 153 -8.18 17.84 10.11
N ASP A 154 -9.03 17.49 11.08
CA ASP A 154 -8.94 18.01 12.44
C ASP A 154 -7.68 17.50 13.17
N ASP A 155 -7.28 16.25 12.96
CA ASP A 155 -6.04 15.71 13.53
C ASP A 155 -4.82 16.40 12.89
N LEU A 156 -4.85 16.63 11.57
CA LEU A 156 -3.80 17.36 10.86
C LEU A 156 -3.65 18.78 11.41
N VAL A 157 -4.75 19.52 11.53
CA VAL A 157 -4.78 20.89 12.08
C VAL A 157 -4.24 20.94 13.51
N ASN A 158 -4.55 19.92 14.31
CA ASN A 158 -4.16 19.85 15.71
C ASN A 158 -2.79 19.18 15.95
N SER A 159 -2.16 18.64 14.90
CA SER A 159 -0.86 18.01 15.02
C SER A 159 0.19 18.99 15.58
N PRO A 160 1.13 18.52 16.43
CA PRO A 160 2.21 19.36 16.96
C PRO A 160 3.01 20.03 15.84
N TYR A 161 3.22 19.30 14.74
CA TYR A 161 3.93 19.78 13.57
C TYR A 161 3.24 20.99 12.91
N VAL A 162 1.96 20.86 12.55
CA VAL A 162 1.21 21.95 11.91
C VAL A 162 1.09 23.15 12.84
N ARG A 163 0.78 22.94 14.12
CA ARG A 163 0.70 24.03 15.12
C ARG A 163 2.00 24.80 15.28
N SER A 164 3.15 24.14 15.13
CA SER A 164 4.46 24.80 15.19
C SER A 164 4.79 25.56 13.90
N THR A 165 4.59 24.93 12.75
CA THR A 165 4.94 25.48 11.42
C THR A 165 4.03 26.64 11.00
N TYR A 166 2.77 26.59 11.42
CA TYR A 166 1.73 27.58 11.09
C TYR A 166 1.38 28.53 12.23
N ARG A 167 2.21 28.61 13.28
CA ARG A 167 1.96 29.44 14.47
C ARG A 167 1.63 30.90 14.14
N ASP A 168 2.38 31.49 13.20
CA ASP A 168 2.28 32.90 12.84
C ASP A 168 1.35 33.14 11.63
N VAL A 169 0.55 32.13 11.27
CA VAL A 169 -0.27 32.13 10.06
C VAL A 169 -1.74 31.98 10.44
N THR A 170 -2.61 32.79 9.84
CA THR A 170 -4.06 32.70 10.11
C THR A 170 -4.64 31.39 9.57
N ASN A 171 -5.67 30.88 10.23
CA ASN A 171 -6.38 29.66 9.81
C ASN A 171 -6.93 29.79 8.36
N ARG A 172 -7.36 31.00 7.97
CA ARG A 172 -7.73 31.31 6.58
C ARG A 172 -6.58 31.09 5.59
N THR A 173 -5.36 31.46 5.97
CA THR A 173 -4.17 31.28 5.12
C THR A 173 -3.79 29.81 5.02
N PHE A 174 -3.84 29.06 6.12
CA PHE A 174 -3.62 27.62 6.12
C PHE A 174 -4.60 26.88 5.20
N ARG A 175 -5.90 27.16 5.33
CA ARG A 175 -6.93 26.59 4.44
C ARG A 175 -6.69 26.92 2.97
N ARG A 176 -6.30 28.17 2.66
CA ARG A 176 -5.96 28.57 1.30
C ARG A 176 -4.76 27.80 0.74
N GLU A 177 -3.73 27.55 1.55
CA GLU A 177 -2.58 26.74 1.14
C GLU A 177 -3.00 25.29 0.87
N LEU A 178 -3.83 24.69 1.73
CA LEU A 178 -4.36 23.35 1.48
C LEU A 178 -5.21 23.27 0.21
N THR A 179 -6.14 24.21 -0.01
CA THR A 179 -6.95 24.25 -1.24
C THR A 179 -6.06 24.34 -2.48
N ARG A 180 -5.02 25.20 -2.44
CA ARG A 180 -4.06 25.33 -3.53
C ARG A 180 -3.28 24.04 -3.78
N LEU A 181 -2.83 23.36 -2.73
CA LEU A 181 -2.13 22.07 -2.86
C LEU A 181 -3.04 21.01 -3.50
N ALA A 182 -4.33 21.02 -3.18
CA ALA A 182 -5.30 20.14 -3.82
C ALA A 182 -5.54 20.50 -5.29
N GLU A 183 -5.68 21.78 -5.61
CA GLU A 183 -5.79 22.25 -7.00
C GLU A 183 -4.58 21.86 -7.86
N LEU A 184 -3.38 21.86 -7.26
CA LEU A 184 -2.13 21.44 -7.89
C LEU A 184 -1.97 19.91 -7.97
N GLY A 185 -2.85 19.13 -7.34
CA GLY A 185 -2.80 17.66 -7.32
C GLY A 185 -1.75 17.08 -6.38
N PHE A 186 -1.29 17.84 -5.38
CA PHE A 186 -0.35 17.32 -4.36
C PHE A 186 -1.07 16.61 -3.21
N ILE A 187 -2.31 16.98 -2.92
CA ILE A 187 -3.15 16.36 -1.90
C ILE A 187 -4.56 16.18 -2.44
N VAL A 188 -5.33 15.27 -1.84
CA VAL A 188 -6.76 15.11 -2.11
C VAL A 188 -7.54 15.12 -0.80
N PHE A 189 -8.75 15.65 -0.86
CA PHE A 189 -9.70 15.64 0.25
C PHE A 189 -10.79 14.61 -0.02
N ASP A 190 -11.04 13.74 0.96
CA ASP A 190 -12.17 12.81 0.92
C ASP A 190 -13.14 13.12 2.06
N HIS A 191 -14.43 13.15 1.75
CA HIS A 191 -15.50 13.30 2.72
C HIS A 191 -15.95 11.91 3.22
N LEU A 192 -15.88 11.67 4.52
CA LEU A 192 -16.35 10.45 5.16
C LEU A 192 -17.87 10.56 5.41
N PRO A 193 -18.74 9.84 4.66
CA PRO A 193 -20.19 10.02 4.76
C PRO A 193 -20.75 9.63 6.13
N GLU A 194 -20.09 8.70 6.82
CA GLU A 194 -20.56 8.14 8.10
C GLU A 194 -20.34 9.08 9.29
N SER A 195 -19.25 9.87 9.28
CA SER A 195 -18.90 10.81 10.35
C SER A 195 -19.14 12.28 9.99
N GLY A 196 -19.27 12.59 8.70
CA GLY A 196 -19.31 13.97 8.19
C GLY A 196 -17.94 14.67 8.24
N GLU A 197 -16.86 13.92 8.50
CA GLU A 197 -15.50 14.45 8.62
C GLU A 197 -14.79 14.48 7.27
N TYR A 198 -13.78 15.36 7.16
CA TYR A 198 -12.88 15.41 6.01
C TYR A 198 -11.55 14.74 6.34
N THR A 199 -11.02 14.00 5.38
CA THR A 199 -9.66 13.45 5.45
C THR A 199 -8.77 14.06 4.37
N VAL A 200 -7.47 14.05 4.62
CA VAL A 200 -6.42 14.52 3.71
C VAL A 200 -5.44 13.38 3.50
N GLN A 201 -5.04 13.19 2.25
CA GLN A 201 -3.96 12.28 1.88
C GLN A 201 -3.14 12.89 0.74
N ILE A 202 -1.94 12.34 0.52
CA ILE A 202 -1.12 12.70 -0.65
C ILE A 202 -1.82 12.26 -1.93
N ASP A 203 -1.72 13.10 -2.95
CA ASP A 203 -2.18 12.79 -4.30
C ASP A 203 -0.97 12.66 -5.22
N PHE A 204 -0.84 11.51 -5.88
CA PHE A 204 0.24 11.27 -6.83
C PHE A 204 -0.01 11.91 -8.20
N GLY A 205 -1.18 12.53 -8.42
CA GLY A 205 -1.50 13.27 -9.65
C GLY A 205 -0.51 14.39 -9.96
N ALA A 206 0.15 14.97 -8.95
CA ALA A 206 1.24 15.93 -9.15
C ALA A 206 2.44 15.36 -9.91
N ILE A 207 2.65 14.04 -9.94
CA ILE A 207 3.75 13.40 -10.68
C ILE A 207 3.57 13.56 -12.19
N GLU A 208 2.34 13.46 -12.68
CA GLU A 208 2.02 13.46 -14.11
C GLU A 208 1.76 14.88 -14.66
N ARG A 209 1.70 15.88 -13.78
CA ARG A 209 1.42 17.26 -14.16
C ARG A 209 2.67 17.97 -14.66
N ASP A 210 2.56 18.49 -15.88
CA ASP A 210 3.45 19.55 -16.33
C ASP A 210 3.01 20.87 -15.69
N PHE A 211 3.79 21.35 -14.73
CA PHE A 211 3.53 22.63 -14.07
C PHE A 211 4.03 23.85 -14.88
N GLY A 212 4.42 23.66 -16.13
CA GLY A 212 4.91 24.70 -17.03
C GLY A 212 6.34 25.12 -16.67
N TYR A 213 7.31 24.62 -17.42
CA TYR A 213 8.68 25.10 -17.37
C TYR A 213 8.86 26.25 -18.37
N GLU A 214 8.94 27.50 -17.89
CA GLU A 214 9.60 28.55 -18.66
C GLU A 214 11.03 28.69 -18.10
N PRO A 215 12.07 28.26 -18.84
CA PRO A 215 13.43 28.59 -18.46
C PRO A 215 13.54 30.11 -18.44
N ALA A 216 14.14 30.65 -17.39
CA ALA A 216 14.48 32.07 -17.35
C ALA A 216 15.26 32.38 -18.62
N ARG A 217 14.68 33.19 -19.51
CA ARG A 217 15.41 33.76 -20.64
C ARG A 217 16.56 34.57 -20.05
N GLU A 218 17.79 34.12 -20.32
CA GLU A 218 19.03 34.86 -20.01
C GLU A 218 19.03 36.25 -20.66
#